data_AF-A0A7S2AKS9-F1
#
_entry.id   AF-A0A7S2AKS9-F1
#
_cell.length_a   1.000
_cell.length_b   1.000
_cell.length_c   1.000
_cell.angle_alpha   90.00
_cell.angle_beta   90.00
_cell.angle_gamma   90.00
#
_symmetry.space_group_name_H-M   'P 1'
#
loop_
_entity.id
_entity.type
_entity.pdbx_description
1 polymer ?
#
loop_
_entity_poly.entity_id
_entity_poly.type
_entity_poly.pdbx_seq_one_letter_code
_entity_poly.pdbx_strand_id
1 'polypeptide(L)'
;LCDWMNEGMSVGTPVLTSMNLAGSLRLFTGVPLVVHPQFESENLRKRVQLGYELYHCGSEESFADTMRKLHAEVVIFEYNRCFFTPYLLDDKRKNCNSRK
;
A
#
# COMPACT_ATOMS: atom_id res chain seq x y z
N LEU A 1 -15.45 -6.02 -0.19
CA LEU A 1 -14.45 -4.99 -0.59
C LEU A 1 -14.60 -4.67 -2.07
N CYS A 2 -14.37 -5.62 -2.98
CA CYS A 2 -14.50 -5.37 -4.43
C CYS A 2 -15.87 -4.81 -4.82
N ASP A 3 -16.97 -5.38 -4.30
CA ASP A 3 -18.32 -4.87 -4.57
C ASP A 3 -18.48 -3.41 -4.13
N TRP A 4 -18.08 -3.10 -2.90
CA TRP A 4 -18.06 -1.72 -2.38
C TRP A 4 -17.21 -0.79 -3.24
N MET A 5 -16.05 -1.23 -3.74
CA MET A 5 -15.20 -0.42 -4.61
C MET A 5 -15.88 -0.18 -5.96
N ASN A 6 -16.53 -1.18 -6.54
CA ASN A 6 -17.21 -1.06 -7.83
C ASN A 6 -18.48 -0.19 -7.76
N GLU A 7 -19.17 -0.19 -6.61
CA GLU A 7 -20.38 0.59 -6.41
C GLU A 7 -20.10 2.02 -5.92
N GLY A 8 -19.06 2.18 -5.09
CA GLY A 8 -18.82 3.41 -4.33
C GLY A 8 -17.63 4.26 -4.77
N MET A 9 -16.75 3.75 -5.64
CA MET A 9 -15.56 4.49 -6.08
C MET A 9 -15.65 4.94 -7.53
N SER A 10 -15.11 6.13 -7.81
CA SER A 10 -14.90 6.58 -9.18
C SER A 10 -13.84 5.72 -9.85
N VAL A 11 -14.07 5.38 -11.12
CA VAL A 11 -13.15 4.59 -11.97
C VAL A 11 -11.78 5.27 -12.12
N GLY A 12 -11.65 6.56 -11.78
CA GLY A 12 -10.39 7.29 -11.79
C GLY A 12 -9.60 7.31 -10.49
N THR A 13 -10.17 6.85 -9.36
CA THR A 13 -9.59 7.04 -8.02
C THR A 13 -8.39 6.12 -7.80
N PRO A 14 -7.15 6.65 -7.65
CA PRO A 14 -5.95 5.83 -7.47
C PRO A 14 -5.90 5.20 -6.09
N VAL A 15 -5.76 3.87 -6.06
CA VAL A 15 -5.75 3.07 -4.84
C VAL A 15 -4.36 2.50 -4.56
N LEU A 16 -3.86 2.77 -3.37
CA LEU A 16 -2.65 2.17 -2.81
C LEU A 16 -3.02 1.05 -1.83
N THR A 17 -2.40 -0.11 -2.01
CA THR A 17 -2.61 -1.29 -1.16
C THR A 17 -1.37 -2.18 -1.19
N SER A 18 -1.34 -3.29 -0.43
CA SER A 18 -0.28 -4.28 -0.58
C SER A 18 -0.37 -4.98 -1.93
N MET A 19 0.74 -5.54 -2.39
CA MET A 19 0.80 -6.18 -3.71
C MET A 19 -0.13 -7.39 -3.87
N ASN A 20 -0.32 -8.15 -2.80
CA ASN A 20 -1.18 -9.35 -2.85
C ASN A 20 -2.64 -8.94 -3.10
N LEU A 21 -3.08 -7.89 -2.41
CA LEU A 21 -4.40 -7.33 -2.60
C LEU A 21 -4.51 -6.59 -3.95
N ALA A 22 -3.48 -5.85 -4.37
CA ALA A 22 -3.45 -5.21 -5.68
C ALA A 22 -3.69 -6.21 -6.83
N GLY A 23 -3.06 -7.38 -6.79
CA GLY A 23 -3.31 -8.43 -7.79
C GLY A 23 -4.78 -8.87 -7.84
N SER A 24 -5.41 -9.03 -6.68
CA SER A 24 -6.82 -9.41 -6.57
C SER A 24 -7.73 -8.27 -7.05
N LEU A 25 -7.52 -7.04 -6.58
CA LEU A 25 -8.34 -5.88 -6.98
C LEU A 25 -8.29 -5.63 -8.48
N ARG A 26 -7.14 -5.83 -9.13
CA ARG A 26 -7.02 -5.68 -10.59
C ARG A 26 -7.96 -6.62 -11.36
N LEU A 27 -8.17 -7.82 -10.83
CA LEU A 27 -9.02 -8.83 -11.49
C LEU A 27 -10.51 -8.54 -11.30
N PHE A 28 -10.89 -7.92 -10.19
CA PHE A 28 -12.29 -7.80 -9.76
C PHE A 28 -12.83 -6.37 -9.72
N THR A 29 -12.01 -5.36 -10.00
CA THR A 29 -12.41 -3.95 -9.94
C THR A 29 -11.86 -3.13 -11.11
N GLY A 30 -12.52 -2.01 -11.39
CA GLY A 30 -12.09 -1.04 -12.41
C GLY A 30 -11.15 0.06 -11.89
N VAL A 31 -10.74 0.02 -10.62
CA VAL A 31 -9.96 1.11 -10.02
C VAL A 31 -8.48 1.07 -10.44
N PRO A 32 -7.83 2.23 -10.63
CA PRO A 32 -6.41 2.30 -10.91
C PRO A 32 -5.61 1.98 -9.64
N LEU A 33 -4.65 1.07 -9.78
CA LEU A 33 -3.77 0.64 -8.69
C LEU A 33 -2.41 1.32 -8.79
N VAL A 34 -1.96 1.93 -7.69
CA VAL A 34 -0.66 2.62 -7.60
C VAL A 34 0.50 1.64 -7.74
N VAL A 35 0.34 0.44 -7.19
CA VAL A 35 1.32 -0.64 -7.24
C VAL A 35 0.79 -1.82 -8.05
N HIS A 36 1.70 -2.53 -8.71
CA HIS A 36 1.34 -3.60 -9.63
C HIS A 36 2.25 -4.83 -9.41
N PRO A 37 1.70 -6.06 -9.36
CA PRO A 37 2.48 -7.28 -9.06
C PRO A 37 3.44 -7.74 -10.16
N GLN A 38 3.31 -7.25 -11.41
CA GLN A 38 4.30 -7.49 -12.47
C GLN A 38 5.41 -6.44 -12.40
N PHE A 39 6.57 -6.86 -11.88
CA PHE A 39 7.73 -6.02 -11.58
C PHE A 39 8.75 -5.96 -12.72
N GLU A 40 8.40 -5.35 -13.84
CA GLU A 40 9.35 -5.21 -14.95
C GLU A 40 10.13 -3.89 -14.89
N SER A 41 9.61 -2.87 -14.20
CA SER A 41 10.21 -1.54 -14.10
C SER A 41 10.81 -1.25 -12.72
N GLU A 42 12.00 -0.63 -12.70
CA GLU A 42 12.61 -0.11 -11.46
C GLU A 42 11.74 0.92 -10.76
N ASN A 43 11.03 1.77 -11.52
CA ASN A 43 10.14 2.78 -10.96
C ASN A 43 8.93 2.15 -10.25
N LEU A 44 8.45 1.00 -10.71
CA LEU A 44 7.43 0.22 -10.01
C LEU A 44 7.98 -0.34 -8.70
N ARG A 45 9.21 -0.86 -8.68
CA ARG A 45 9.84 -1.37 -7.44
C ARG A 45 9.99 -0.27 -6.39
N LYS A 46 10.43 0.93 -6.78
CA LYS A 46 10.53 2.09 -5.88
C LYS A 46 9.18 2.48 -5.29
N ARG A 47 8.11 2.50 -6.11
CA ARG A 47 6.74 2.78 -5.63
C ARG A 47 6.25 1.73 -4.64
N VAL A 48 6.55 0.45 -4.90
CA VAL A 48 6.23 -0.64 -3.98
C VAL A 48 6.96 -0.46 -2.65
N GLN A 49 8.26 -0.18 -2.67
CA GLN A 49 9.04 0.07 -1.45
C GLN A 49 8.43 1.22 -0.63
N LEU A 50 8.17 2.36 -1.26
CA LEU A 50 7.52 3.51 -0.62
C LEU A 50 6.13 3.17 -0.06
N GLY A 51 5.33 2.39 -0.79
CA GLY A 51 4.02 1.95 -0.31
C GLY A 51 4.10 1.05 0.92
N TYR A 52 5.15 0.22 1.04
CA TYR A 52 5.36 -0.61 2.22
C TYR A 52 5.87 0.17 3.43
N GLU A 53 6.52 1.32 3.25
CA GLU A 53 6.90 2.20 4.38
C GLU A 53 5.68 2.68 5.18
N LEU A 54 4.48 2.70 4.58
CA LEU A 54 3.24 3.03 5.27
C LEU A 54 2.87 2.04 6.38
N TYR A 55 3.41 0.82 6.35
CA TYR A 55 3.19 -0.19 7.38
C TYR A 55 4.16 -0.05 8.57
N HIS A 56 5.13 0.87 8.49
CA HIS A 56 6.03 1.20 9.61
C HIS A 56 5.41 2.26 10.52
N CYS A 57 5.85 2.36 11.79
CA CYS A 57 5.50 3.53 12.60
C CYS A 57 6.23 4.78 12.06
N GLY A 58 5.53 5.57 11.25
CA GLY A 58 5.90 6.91 10.82
C GLY A 58 4.96 7.96 11.40
N SER A 59 5.27 9.25 11.17
CA SER A 59 4.36 10.34 11.52
C SER A 59 3.25 10.50 10.48
N GLU A 60 2.17 11.18 10.85
CA GLU A 60 1.07 11.52 9.93
C GLU A 60 1.57 12.35 8.74
N GLU A 61 2.56 13.24 8.94
CA GLU A 61 3.17 14.02 7.87
C GLU A 61 3.90 13.12 6.87
N SER A 62 4.66 12.14 7.36
CA SER A 62 5.34 11.16 6.51
C SER A 62 4.35 10.33 5.71
N PHE A 63 3.22 9.96 6.32
CA PHE A 63 2.13 9.27 5.65
C PHE A 63 1.53 10.14 4.52
N ALA A 64 1.19 11.39 4.82
CA ALA A 64 0.61 12.33 3.85
C ALA A 64 1.58 12.65 2.70
N ASP A 65 2.87 12.77 2.98
CA ASP A 65 3.93 12.94 1.98
C ASP A 65 3.99 11.75 1.01
N THR A 66 3.94 10.52 1.53
CA THR A 66 3.97 9.31 0.70
C THR A 66 2.73 9.20 -0.18
N MET A 67 1.54 9.47 0.36
CA MET A 67 0.30 9.51 -0.42
C MET A 67 0.39 10.53 -1.57
N ARG A 68 0.88 11.75 -1.30
CA ARG A 68 1.10 12.78 -2.33
C ARG A 68 2.11 12.37 -3.39
N LYS A 69 3.27 11.84 -2.99
CA LYS A 69 4.33 11.38 -3.92
C LYS A 69 3.84 10.27 -4.85
N LEU A 70 2.96 9.41 -4.36
CA LEU A 70 2.42 8.29 -5.12
C LEU A 70 1.14 8.64 -5.89
N HIS A 71 0.63 9.88 -5.76
CA HIS A 71 -0.66 10.31 -6.27
C HIS A 71 -1.80 9.36 -5.84
N ALA A 72 -1.69 8.80 -4.64
CA ALA A 72 -2.70 7.93 -4.06
C ALA A 72 -3.81 8.77 -3.42
N GLU A 73 -5.06 8.41 -3.68
CA GLU A 73 -6.23 9.07 -3.09
C GLU A 73 -6.84 8.21 -1.99
N VAL A 74 -6.82 6.88 -2.18
CA VAL A 74 -7.29 5.91 -1.19
C VAL A 74 -6.16 4.96 -0.82
N VAL A 75 -6.01 4.69 0.47
CA VAL A 75 -5.16 3.61 0.97
C VAL A 75 -6.03 2.51 1.57
N ILE A 76 -5.72 1.25 1.28
CA ILE A 76 -6.33 0.09 1.93
C ILE A 76 -5.27 -0.59 2.78
N PHE A 77 -5.43 -0.50 4.10
CA PHE A 77 -4.57 -1.18 5.07
C PHE A 77 -5.09 -2.58 5.39
N GLU A 78 -4.22 -3.57 5.19
CA GLU A 78 -4.51 -4.96 5.59
C GLU A 78 -3.94 -5.22 6.99
N TYR A 79 -4.82 -5.30 8.00
CA TYR A 79 -4.44 -5.57 9.39
C TYR A 79 -3.57 -6.83 9.58
N ASN A 80 -3.73 -7.84 8.71
CA ASN A 80 -2.95 -9.09 8.79
C ASN A 80 -1.48 -8.96 8.33
N ARG A 81 -1.07 -7.83 7.72
CA ARG A 81 0.33 -7.59 7.34
C ARG A 81 1.21 -7.17 8.51
N CYS A 82 0.64 -6.64 9.60
CA CYS A 82 1.39 -6.42 10.85
C CYS A 82 1.80 -7.75 11.52
N PHE A 83 1.18 -8.88 11.14
CA PHE A 83 1.43 -10.19 11.76
C PHE A 83 2.17 -11.20 10.88
N PHE A 84 2.07 -11.10 9.55
CA PHE A 84 2.69 -12.05 8.62
C PHE A 84 3.65 -11.38 7.63
N THR A 85 4.93 -11.35 7.98
CA THR A 85 6.02 -11.27 7.01
C THR A 85 6.69 -12.66 6.92
N PRO A 86 6.80 -13.29 5.73
CA PRO A 86 7.85 -14.28 5.50
C PRO A 86 9.19 -13.58 5.17
N TYR A 87 9.21 -12.25 5.09
CA TYR A 87 10.43 -11.47 4.95
C TYR A 87 10.96 -11.11 6.33
N LEU A 88 12.09 -11.72 6.70
CA LEU A 88 13.00 -11.34 7.78
C LEU A 88 13.64 -9.95 7.55
N LEU A 89 12.87 -8.97 7.05
CA LEU A 89 13.33 -7.61 6.79
C LEU A 89 12.91 -6.64 7.91
N ASP A 90 11.94 -7.02 8.74
CA ASP A 90 11.42 -6.15 9.78
C ASP A 90 11.85 -6.64 11.16
N ASP A 91 12.85 -5.96 11.75
CA ASP A 91 13.04 -5.99 13.18
C ASP A 91 11.80 -5.36 13.83
N LYS A 92 10.92 -6.20 14.39
CA LYS A 92 9.69 -5.80 15.09
C LYS A 92 9.94 -4.74 16.18
N ARG A 93 11.17 -4.62 16.70
CA ARG A 93 11.57 -3.61 17.70
C ARG A 93 11.79 -2.22 17.09
N LYS A 94 12.08 -2.12 15.80
CA LYS A 94 12.17 -0.85 15.06
C LYS A 94 10.82 -0.34 14.63
N ASN A 95 9.86 -1.25 14.43
CA ASN A 95 8.61 -0.87 13.81
C ASN A 95 7.74 0.01 14.67
N CYS A 96 7.83 0.02 16.01
CA CYS A 96 7.03 0.91 16.88
C CYS A 96 7.60 1.13 18.31
N ASN A 97 8.93 1.30 18.50
CA ASN A 97 9.45 1.72 19.81
C ASN A 97 9.50 3.24 19.94
N SER A 98 8.52 3.81 20.64
CA SER A 98 8.36 5.24 20.96
C SER A 98 9.28 5.73 22.09
N ARG A 99 10.56 5.35 22.09
CA ARG A 99 11.54 5.94 23.02
C ARG A 99 12.81 6.30 22.28
N LYS A 100 12.83 7.52 21.73
CA LYS A 100 13.89 8.50 21.91
C LYS A 100 13.38 9.88 21.49
#